data_AF-A0A1V4URW5-F1
#
_entry.id   AF-A0A1V4URW5-F1
#
_cell.length_a   1.000
_cell.length_b   1.000
_cell.length_c   1.000
_cell.angle_alpha   90.00
_cell.angle_beta   90.00
_cell.angle_gamma   90.00
#
_symmetry.space_group_name_H-M   'P 1'
#
loop_
_entity.id
_entity.type
_entity.pdbx_description
1 polymer ?
#
loop_
_entity_poly.entity_id
_entity_poly.type
_entity_poly.pdbx_seq_one_letter_code
_entity_poly.pdbx_strand_id
1 'polypeptide(L)' 'MDEEKIRNAFEAEGITKDIKCPQAFAISEKYGISKMDIARYCNTHGVKIRACQLGCFK' A
#
# COMPACT_ATOMS: atom_id res chain seq x y z
N MET A 1 -2.06 15.34 2.35
CA MET A 1 -1.98 13.89 2.06
C MET A 1 -3.34 13.34 2.40
N ASP A 2 -4.10 12.90 1.39
CA ASP A 2 -5.46 12.38 1.59
C ASP A 2 -5.36 10.93 2.10
N GLU A 3 -5.05 10.77 3.39
CA GLU A 3 -4.96 9.46 4.05
C GLU A 3 -6.27 8.65 3.89
N GLU A 4 -7.39 9.36 3.81
CA GLU A 4 -8.71 8.78 3.58
C GLU A 4 -8.81 8.03 2.24
N LYS A 5 -8.16 8.54 1.17
CA LYS A 5 -8.09 7.84 -0.12
C LYS A 5 -7.32 6.53 -0.01
N ILE A 6 -6.20 6.54 0.71
CA ILE A 6 -5.35 5.34 0.89
C ILE A 6 -6.09 4.31 1.72
N ARG A 7 -6.76 4.73 2.81
CA ARG A 7 -7.57 3.84 3.64
C ARG A 7 -8.70 3.18 2.84
N ASN A 8 -9.47 3.96 2.07
CA ASN A 8 -10.55 3.42 1.24
C ASN A 8 -10.03 2.44 0.18
N ALA A 9 -8.87 2.72 -0.42
CA ALA A 9 -8.24 1.80 -1.36
C ALA A 9 -7.78 0.50 -0.69
N PHE A 10 -7.26 0.58 0.54
CA PHE A 10 -6.84 -0.59 1.30
C PHE A 10 -8.05 -1.44 1.72
N GLU A 11 -9.13 -0.82 2.20
CA GLU A 11 -10.38 -1.53 2.52
C GLU A 11 -10.99 -2.20 1.28
N ALA A 12 -11.00 -1.51 0.13
CA ALA A 12 -11.50 -2.06 -1.12
C ALA A 12 -10.71 -3.28 -1.61
N GLU A 13 -9.40 -3.33 -1.33
CA GLU A 13 -8.52 -4.46 -1.66
C GLU A 13 -8.41 -5.49 -0.52
N GLY A 14 -9.13 -5.30 0.59
CA GLY A 14 -9.13 -6.20 1.75
C GLY A 14 -7.83 -6.20 2.56
N ILE A 15 -7.09 -5.10 2.52
CA ILE A 15 -5.78 -4.94 3.16
C ILE A 15 -5.96 -4.38 4.56
N THR A 16 -5.49 -5.12 5.55
CA THR A 16 -5.62 -4.76 6.97
C THR A 16 -4.27 -4.51 7.62
N LYS A 17 -3.38 -5.52 7.62
CA LYS A 17 -2.13 -5.52 8.41
C LYS A 17 -0.88 -5.67 7.57
N ASP A 18 -1.02 -6.27 6.40
CA ASP A 18 0.05 -6.48 5.46
C ASP A 18 -0.45 -6.34 4.02
N ILE A 19 0.43 -5.86 3.15
CA ILE A 19 0.18 -5.61 1.74
C ILE A 19 1.26 -6.25 0.90
N LYS A 20 0.89 -6.92 -0.20
CA LYS A 20 1.88 -7.39 -1.16
C LYS A 20 2.38 -6.23 -2.02
N CYS A 21 3.67 -6.19 -2.33
CA CYS A 21 4.22 -5.19 -3.24
C CYS A 21 3.42 -5.03 -4.56
N PRO A 22 3.01 -6.09 -5.28
CA PRO A 22 2.13 -5.94 -6.44
C PRO A 22 0.76 -5.34 -6.14
N GLN A 23 0.18 -5.56 -4.95
CA GLN A 23 -1.07 -4.91 -4.54
C GLN A 23 -0.87 -3.41 -4.30
N ALA A 24 0.24 -3.02 -3.67
CA ALA A 24 0.58 -1.60 -3.48
C ALA A 24 0.73 -0.87 -4.83
N PHE A 25 1.32 -1.54 -5.83
CA PHE A 25 1.43 -1.01 -7.18
C PHE A 25 0.07 -0.94 -7.88
N ALA A 26 -0.76 -1.99 -7.77
CA ALA A 26 -2.11 -1.99 -8.32
C ALA A 26 -2.96 -0.86 -7.73
N ILE A 27 -2.88 -0.62 -6.42
CA ILE A 27 -3.56 0.50 -5.75
C ILE A 27 -3.06 1.84 -6.28
N SER A 28 -1.75 1.98 -6.42
CA SER A 28 -1.14 3.20 -6.96
C SER A 28 -1.69 3.55 -8.35
N GLU A 29 -1.77 2.56 -9.24
CA GLU A 29 -2.29 2.75 -10.61
C GLU A 29 -3.80 2.92 -10.64
N LYS A 30 -4.55 2.12 -9.87
CA LYS A 30 -6.02 2.12 -9.85
C LYS A 30 -6.62 3.39 -9.24
N TYR A 31 -5.99 3.92 -8.19
CA TYR A 31 -6.49 5.09 -7.47
C TYR A 31 -5.70 6.36 -7.76
N GLY A 32 -4.66 6.29 -8.60
CA GLY A 32 -3.78 7.42 -8.93
C GLY A 32 -2.99 7.95 -7.74
N ILE A 33 -2.72 7.09 -6.76
CA ILE A 33 -2.01 7.44 -5.52
C ILE A 33 -0.51 7.22 -5.74
N SER A 34 0.35 8.14 -5.28
CA SER A 34 1.78 7.93 -5.37
C SER A 34 2.21 6.72 -4.52
N LYS A 35 3.11 5.89 -5.05
CA LYS A 35 3.73 4.77 -4.32
C LYS A 35 4.41 5.26 -3.03
N MET A 36 4.93 6.48 -3.05
CA MET A 36 5.54 7.11 -1.88
C MET A 36 4.51 7.41 -0.79
N ASP A 37 3.31 7.87 -1.16
CA ASP A 37 2.22 8.11 -0.21
C ASP A 37 1.72 6.80 0.40
N ILE A 38 1.58 5.75 -0.42
CA ILE A 38 1.24 4.40 0.04
C ILE A 38 2.30 3.89 1.01
N ALA A 39 3.58 4.00 0.67
CA ALA A 39 4.68 3.58 1.53
C ALA A 39 4.70 4.37 2.85
N ARG A 40 4.47 5.68 2.80
CA ARG A 40 4.40 6.54 3.98
C ARG A 40 3.22 6.15 4.87
N TYR A 41 2.05 5.94 4.28
CA TYR A 41 0.87 5.46 4.99
C TYR A 41 1.12 4.12 5.67
N CYS A 42 1.70 3.15 4.95
CA CYS A 42 2.10 1.86 5.51
C CYS A 42 3.05 2.02 6.70
N ASN A 43 4.06 2.89 6.58
CA ASN A 43 5.04 3.11 7.64
C ASN A 43 4.42 3.78 8.87
N THR A 44 3.52 4.74 8.67
CA THR A 44 2.80 5.46 9.75
C THR A 44 1.77 4.58 10.45
N HIS A 45 1.07 3.72 9.71
CA HIS A 45 -0.01 2.86 10.22
C HIS A 45 0.45 1.45 10.58
N GLY A 46 1.74 1.15 10.44
CA GLY A 46 2.31 -0.17 10.76
C GLY A 46 1.91 -1.30 9.81
N VAL A 47 1.47 -0.97 8.58
CA VAL A 47 1.17 -1.98 7.55
C VAL A 47 2.46 -2.54 7.00
N LYS A 48 2.64 -3.86 7.10
CA LYS A 48 3.85 -4.53 6.64
C LYS A 48 3.79 -4.83 5.15
N ILE A 49 4.78 -4.38 4.38
CA ILE A 49 4.91 -4.79 2.99
C ILE A 49 5.54 -6.19 2.95
N ARG A 50 4.82 -7.15 2.37
CA ARG A 50 5.28 -8.54 2.17
C ARG A 50 5.46 -8.83 0.68
N ALA A 51 6.24 -9.86 0.37
CA ALA A 51 6.48 -10.32 -1.01
C ALA A 51 6.89 -9.18 -1.96
N CYS A 52 8.04 -8.56 -1.71
CA CYS A 52 8.58 -7.54 -2.60
C CYS A 52 8.93 -8.14 -3.96
N GLN A 53 8.32 -7.62 -5.03
CA GLN A 53 8.62 -8.02 -6.42
C GLN A 53 10.09 -7.79 -6.78
N LEU A 54 10.73 -6.81 -6.13
CA LEU A 54 12.15 -6.50 -6.29
C LEU A 54 13.06 -7.36 -5.39
N GLY A 55 12.51 -8.26 -4.58
CA GLY A 55 13.26 -9.08 -3.63
C GLY A 55 13.80 -8.31 -2.40
N CYS A 56 13.45 -7.03 -2.23
CA CYS A 56 14.00 -6.18 -1.17
C CYS A 56 13.50 -6.51 0.25
N PHE A 57 12.35 -7.16 0.38
CA PHE A 57 11.75 -7.51 1.66
C PHE A 57 11.47 -9.01 1.69
N LYS A 58 12.27 -9.75 2.46
CA LYS A 58 12.05 -11.16 2.83
C LYS A 58 11.15 -11.25 4.07
#